data_AF-A0A6A6G9S8-F1
#
_entry.id   AF-A0A6A6G9S8-F1
#
_cell.length_a   1.000
_cell.length_b   1.000
_cell.length_c   1.000
_cell.angle_alpha   90.00
_cell.angle_beta   90.00
_cell.angle_gamma   90.00
#
_symmetry.space_group_name_H-M   'P 1'
#
loop_
_entity.id
_entity.type
_entity.pdbx_description
1 polymer ?
#
loop_
_entity_poly.entity_id
_entity_poly.type
_entity_poly.pdbx_seq_one_letter_code
_entity_poly.pdbx_strand_id
1 'polypeptide(L)'
;MLSLYASTGDENYRAGFEALRSSIDLQPRNPKGGLQYYVYPGWSYLDGMFSLCSFYATYNKDYDRWNATARADLVSQLGQLWNRTRKAETGLLVHGYDYNRKASWADPVTGASPIVWGRSLGWYVMALVDVVELFAERAGDVRELLVERFAGIMEGVVRVRDEGSGVWWQVMDQGGRKGNYLESSASAMFVYAMLKGVRLGYLEDGAGRNWTEVAVRGYRYIVDEFVVDTGNGTLEYDRTVSVCSLNSTATFEYYVNQPIAYNSVLGTNAFILASLEYERLQRLQ
;
A
#
# COMPACT_ATOMS: atom_id res chain seq x y z
N MET A 1 -4.51 18.70 -4.95
CA MET A 1 -5.08 19.88 -4.25
C MET A 1 -4.03 20.60 -3.43
N LEU A 2 -3.41 19.97 -2.42
CA LEU A 2 -2.36 20.61 -1.60
C LEU A 2 -1.24 21.27 -2.46
N SER A 3 -0.69 20.53 -3.42
CA SER A 3 0.35 21.07 -4.32
C SER A 3 -0.14 22.18 -5.25
N LEU A 4 -1.41 22.12 -5.68
CA LEU A 4 -2.00 23.14 -6.56
C LEU A 4 -2.23 24.43 -5.78
N TYR A 5 -2.74 24.36 -4.55
CA TYR A 5 -2.83 25.54 -3.69
C TYR A 5 -1.46 26.17 -3.44
N ALA A 6 -0.43 25.35 -3.17
CA ALA A 6 0.92 25.86 -2.95
C ALA A 6 1.51 26.59 -4.18
N SER A 7 1.14 26.19 -5.40
CA SER A 7 1.65 26.81 -6.62
C SER A 7 0.77 27.97 -7.15
N THR A 8 -0.54 27.94 -6.91
CA THR A 8 -1.48 28.91 -7.49
C THR A 8 -2.05 29.89 -6.49
N GLY A 9 -2.10 29.54 -5.19
CA GLY A 9 -2.84 30.31 -4.17
C GLY A 9 -4.36 30.29 -4.35
N ASP A 10 -4.92 29.43 -5.20
CA ASP A 10 -6.37 29.37 -5.44
C ASP A 10 -7.11 28.78 -4.24
N GLU A 11 -7.88 29.63 -3.55
CA GLU A 11 -8.65 29.31 -2.35
C GLU A 11 -9.69 28.18 -2.56
N ASN A 12 -10.09 27.87 -3.79
CA ASN A 12 -10.95 26.71 -4.06
C ASN A 12 -10.25 25.40 -3.69
N TYR A 13 -8.93 25.30 -3.95
CA TYR A 13 -8.16 24.11 -3.56
C TYR A 13 -8.01 24.02 -2.04
N ARG A 14 -7.87 25.17 -1.36
CA ARG A 14 -7.85 25.23 0.10
C ARG A 14 -9.15 24.74 0.70
N ALA A 15 -10.27 25.32 0.28
CA ALA A 15 -11.59 24.88 0.72
C ALA A 15 -11.79 23.37 0.54
N GLY A 16 -11.34 22.83 -0.59
CA GLY A 16 -11.38 21.39 -0.87
C GLY A 16 -10.55 20.54 0.09
N PHE A 17 -9.28 20.87 0.33
CA PHE A 17 -8.46 20.05 1.24
C PHE A 17 -8.82 20.25 2.72
N GLU A 18 -9.31 21.43 3.11
CA GLU A 18 -9.80 21.68 4.47
C GLU A 18 -11.04 20.83 4.76
N ALA A 19 -11.97 20.73 3.80
CA ALA A 19 -13.13 19.84 3.92
C ALA A 19 -12.72 18.37 4.05
N LEU A 20 -11.72 17.92 3.27
CA LEU A 20 -11.16 16.57 3.41
C LEU A 20 -10.52 16.38 4.79
N ARG A 21 -9.75 17.35 5.29
CA ARG A 21 -9.16 17.27 6.63
C ARG A 21 -10.24 17.16 7.72
N SER A 22 -11.29 17.98 7.66
CA SER A 22 -12.40 17.90 8.61
C SER A 22 -13.13 16.55 8.54
N SER A 23 -13.22 15.95 7.34
CA SER A 23 -13.87 14.64 7.17
C SER A 23 -13.19 13.51 7.95
N ILE A 24 -11.87 13.60 8.21
CA ILE A 24 -11.12 12.62 9.02
C ILE A 24 -11.60 12.60 10.47
N ASP A 25 -11.95 13.76 11.04
CA ASP A 25 -12.43 13.88 12.42
C ASP A 25 -13.88 13.38 12.56
N LEU A 26 -14.66 13.53 11.49
CA LEU A 26 -16.05 13.06 11.43
C LEU A 26 -16.18 11.56 11.15
N GLN A 27 -15.09 10.92 10.71
CA GLN A 27 -15.18 9.55 10.25
C GLN A 27 -15.37 8.59 11.43
N PRO A 28 -16.34 7.64 11.35
CA PRO A 28 -16.59 6.70 12.43
C PRO A 28 -15.34 5.89 12.79
N ARG A 29 -15.17 5.65 14.09
CA ARG A 29 -14.05 4.90 14.63
C ARG A 29 -14.55 3.80 15.55
N ASN A 30 -13.81 2.69 15.57
CA ASN A 30 -14.02 1.66 16.57
C ASN A 30 -13.61 2.16 17.98
N PRO A 31 -13.98 1.47 19.08
CA PRO A 31 -13.59 1.85 20.44
C PRO A 31 -12.09 1.97 20.74
N LYS A 32 -11.20 1.52 19.83
CA LYS A 32 -9.75 1.69 19.91
C LYS A 32 -9.24 2.84 19.03
N GLY A 33 -10.15 3.62 18.43
CA GLY A 33 -9.83 4.78 17.59
C GLY A 33 -9.51 4.44 16.14
N GLY A 34 -9.60 3.17 15.73
CA GLY A 34 -9.36 2.75 14.34
C GLY A 34 -10.47 3.19 13.41
N LEU A 35 -10.11 3.79 12.28
CA LEU A 35 -11.04 4.30 11.27
C LEU A 35 -11.85 3.17 10.63
N GLN A 36 -13.14 3.42 10.51
CA GLN A 36 -14.06 2.58 9.77
C GLN A 36 -13.80 2.68 8.28
N TYR A 37 -13.78 1.54 7.60
CA TYR A 37 -13.72 1.49 6.15
C TYR A 37 -15.12 1.62 5.54
N TYR A 38 -15.33 2.70 4.80
CA TYR A 38 -16.57 2.99 4.07
C TYR A 38 -17.80 2.90 5.00
N VAL A 39 -18.80 2.08 4.64
CA VAL A 39 -20.05 1.94 5.40
C VAL A 39 -20.07 0.75 6.37
N TYR A 40 -18.96 0.02 6.55
CA TYR A 40 -18.94 -1.27 7.25
C TYR A 40 -18.57 -1.15 8.74
N PRO A 41 -19.53 -1.30 9.69
CA PRO A 41 -19.29 -1.00 11.09
C PRO A 41 -18.20 -1.84 11.74
N GLY A 42 -17.14 -1.18 12.21
CA GLY A 42 -15.99 -1.80 12.88
C GLY A 42 -14.96 -2.43 11.93
N TRP A 43 -15.19 -2.40 10.62
CA TRP A 43 -14.23 -2.94 9.66
C TRP A 43 -13.16 -1.91 9.34
N SER A 44 -11.93 -2.37 9.15
CA SER A 44 -10.80 -1.53 8.71
C SER A 44 -9.94 -2.30 7.73
N TYR A 45 -9.60 -1.67 6.60
CA TYR A 45 -8.89 -2.29 5.49
C TYR A 45 -7.52 -1.62 5.31
N LEU A 46 -6.57 -2.39 4.78
CA LEU A 46 -5.27 -1.85 4.37
C LEU A 46 -5.41 -0.80 3.24
N ASP A 47 -6.42 -0.95 2.39
CA ASP A 47 -6.70 -0.13 1.19
C ASP A 47 -6.76 1.37 1.45
N GLY A 48 -7.40 1.75 2.56
CA GLY A 48 -7.58 3.16 2.90
C GLY A 48 -6.28 3.87 3.31
N MET A 49 -5.22 3.12 3.62
CA MET A 49 -4.03 3.68 4.25
C MET A 49 -3.23 4.56 3.31
N PHE A 50 -3.07 4.22 2.03
CA PHE A 50 -2.31 5.08 1.12
C PHE A 50 -3.00 6.44 0.95
N SER A 51 -4.28 6.44 0.60
CA SER A 51 -5.07 7.67 0.43
C SER A 51 -5.11 8.53 1.70
N LEU A 52 -5.35 7.91 2.87
CA LEU A 52 -5.39 8.61 4.15
C LEU A 52 -4.00 9.14 4.54
N CYS A 53 -2.99 8.28 4.55
CA CYS A 53 -1.69 8.62 5.11
C CYS A 53 -0.96 9.64 4.24
N SER A 54 -0.95 9.47 2.92
CA SER A 54 -0.29 10.41 2.02
C SER A 54 -0.95 11.79 2.10
N PHE A 55 -2.28 11.87 2.19
CA PHE A 55 -2.98 13.15 2.38
C PHE A 55 -2.71 13.75 3.77
N TYR A 56 -2.99 12.99 4.83
CA TYR A 56 -3.00 13.50 6.19
C TYR A 56 -1.58 13.84 6.69
N ALA A 57 -0.57 13.07 6.31
CA ALA A 57 0.82 13.39 6.62
C ALA A 57 1.31 14.65 5.90
N THR A 58 0.99 14.80 4.60
CA THR A 58 1.33 16.01 3.83
C THR A 58 0.62 17.24 4.40
N TYR A 59 -0.68 17.13 4.69
CA TYR A 59 -1.44 18.19 5.34
C TYR A 59 -0.84 18.56 6.71
N ASN A 60 -0.47 17.55 7.52
CA ASN A 60 0.11 17.78 8.83
C ASN A 60 1.42 18.59 8.77
N LYS A 61 2.28 18.25 7.80
CA LYS A 61 3.54 18.93 7.53
C LYS A 61 3.34 20.36 7.05
N ASP A 62 2.53 20.54 6.01
CA ASP A 62 2.50 21.79 5.25
C ASP A 62 1.49 22.81 5.80
N TYR A 63 0.41 22.34 6.45
CA TYR A 63 -0.74 23.20 6.82
C TYR A 63 -1.14 23.11 8.29
N ASP A 64 -0.75 22.06 9.03
CA ASP A 64 -1.12 21.85 10.45
C ASP A 64 0.05 22.03 11.42
N ARG A 65 1.13 22.73 11.00
CA ARG A 65 2.31 23.06 11.83
C ARG A 65 2.86 21.87 12.62
N TRP A 66 2.87 20.68 12.02
CA TRP A 66 3.27 19.46 12.72
C TRP A 66 2.43 19.20 13.99
N ASN A 67 1.11 19.16 13.85
CA ASN A 67 0.22 18.75 14.93
C ASN A 67 0.54 17.33 15.41
N ALA A 68 0.92 17.19 16.69
CA ALA A 68 1.36 15.93 17.27
C ALA A 68 0.23 14.89 17.39
N THR A 69 -1.00 15.34 17.65
CA THR A 69 -2.17 14.45 17.77
C THR A 69 -2.49 13.79 16.43
N ALA A 70 -2.41 14.54 15.34
CA ALA A 70 -2.60 14.01 13.99
C ALA A 70 -1.54 12.97 13.61
N ARG A 71 -0.27 13.20 13.98
CA ARG A 71 0.79 12.19 13.78
C ARG A 71 0.56 10.93 14.61
N ALA A 72 0.18 11.09 15.88
CA ALA A 72 -0.13 9.97 16.76
C ALA A 72 -1.32 9.16 16.22
N ASP A 73 -2.33 9.82 15.65
CA ASP A 73 -3.46 9.15 14.99
C ASP A 73 -2.98 8.33 13.79
N LEU A 74 -2.18 8.90 12.89
CA LEU A 74 -1.62 8.17 11.73
C LEU A 74 -0.85 6.91 12.13
N VAL A 75 0.02 7.04 13.12
CA VAL A 75 0.79 5.91 13.66
C VAL A 75 -0.13 4.86 14.28
N SER A 76 -1.19 5.30 14.97
CA SER A 76 -2.21 4.41 15.53
C SER A 76 -3.00 3.67 14.45
N GLN A 77 -3.39 4.33 13.35
CA GLN A 77 -4.10 3.68 12.24
C GLN A 77 -3.26 2.56 11.61
N LEU A 78 -2.00 2.86 11.27
CA LEU A 78 -1.07 1.86 10.74
C LEU A 78 -0.80 0.73 11.74
N GLY A 79 -0.62 1.08 13.02
CA GLY A 79 -0.35 0.12 14.09
C GLY A 79 -1.52 -0.83 14.40
N GLN A 80 -2.76 -0.36 14.30
CA GLN A 80 -3.93 -1.20 14.50
C GLN A 80 -4.07 -2.26 13.40
N LEU A 81 -3.85 -1.89 12.14
CA LEU A 81 -3.82 -2.85 11.04
C LEU A 81 -2.68 -3.86 11.24
N TRP A 82 -1.45 -3.38 11.47
CA TRP A 82 -0.29 -4.24 11.77
C TRP A 82 -0.60 -5.29 12.84
N ASN A 83 -1.12 -4.86 14.00
CA ASN A 83 -1.37 -5.73 15.15
C ASN A 83 -2.46 -6.78 14.89
N ARG A 84 -3.37 -6.54 13.95
CA ARG A 84 -4.53 -7.39 13.73
C ARG A 84 -4.44 -8.25 12.50
N THR A 85 -3.76 -7.79 11.46
CA THR A 85 -3.78 -8.45 10.15
C THR A 85 -2.49 -9.18 9.82
N ARG A 86 -1.44 -9.06 10.65
CA ARG A 86 -0.16 -9.73 10.39
C ARG A 86 -0.25 -11.24 10.59
N LYS A 87 0.12 -12.00 9.56
CA LYS A 87 0.34 -13.46 9.63
C LYS A 87 1.73 -13.74 10.17
N ALA A 88 1.83 -14.56 11.21
CA ALA A 88 3.10 -14.86 11.86
C ALA A 88 4.04 -15.64 10.93
N GLU A 89 3.49 -16.52 10.09
CA GLU A 89 4.24 -17.45 9.24
C GLU A 89 4.97 -16.73 8.10
N THR A 90 4.33 -15.73 7.50
CA THR A 90 4.86 -15.01 6.32
C THR A 90 5.38 -13.61 6.65
N GLY A 91 4.91 -13.01 7.75
CA GLY A 91 5.13 -11.61 8.10
C GLY A 91 4.26 -10.62 7.29
N LEU A 92 3.41 -11.12 6.39
CA LEU A 92 2.52 -10.32 5.54
C LEU A 92 1.23 -9.94 6.27
N LEU A 93 0.53 -8.92 5.76
CA LEU A 93 -0.74 -8.48 6.32
C LEU A 93 -1.90 -8.92 5.41
N VAL A 94 -2.95 -9.47 6.00
CA VAL A 94 -4.21 -9.77 5.29
C VAL A 94 -5.01 -8.49 5.01
N HIS A 95 -5.95 -8.56 4.07
CA HIS A 95 -6.71 -7.43 3.52
C HIS A 95 -7.29 -6.47 4.59
N GLY A 96 -7.85 -6.98 5.68
CA GLY A 96 -8.41 -6.14 6.73
C GLY A 96 -8.83 -6.92 7.96
N TYR A 97 -9.51 -6.24 8.88
CA TYR A 97 -10.11 -6.86 10.06
C TYR A 97 -11.49 -6.30 10.36
N ASP A 98 -12.31 -7.10 11.06
CA ASP A 98 -13.53 -6.66 11.72
C ASP A 98 -13.29 -6.57 13.23
N TYR A 99 -13.33 -5.35 13.78
CA TYR A 99 -13.19 -5.10 15.22
C TYR A 99 -14.21 -5.88 16.05
N ASN A 100 -15.43 -6.01 15.53
CA ASN A 100 -16.53 -6.66 16.24
C ASN A 100 -16.50 -8.19 16.10
N ARG A 101 -15.68 -8.73 15.18
CA ARG A 101 -15.58 -10.17 14.88
C ARG A 101 -16.93 -10.80 14.56
N LYS A 102 -17.77 -10.07 13.82
CA LYS A 102 -19.12 -10.49 13.41
C LYS A 102 -19.19 -10.92 11.96
N ALA A 103 -18.28 -10.42 11.12
CA ALA A 103 -18.19 -10.84 9.74
C ALA A 103 -17.89 -12.34 9.64
N SER A 104 -18.50 -13.02 8.67
CA SER A 104 -18.34 -14.48 8.49
C SER A 104 -16.91 -14.91 8.16
N TRP A 105 -16.09 -14.00 7.62
CA TRP A 105 -14.69 -14.21 7.30
C TRP A 105 -13.73 -13.83 8.44
N ALA A 106 -14.22 -13.19 9.50
CA ALA A 106 -13.37 -12.64 10.54
C ALA A 106 -12.85 -13.75 11.47
N ASP A 107 -11.53 -13.79 11.65
CA ASP A 107 -10.91 -14.64 12.65
C ASP A 107 -11.47 -14.32 14.06
N PRO A 108 -11.86 -15.34 14.85
CA PRO A 108 -12.55 -15.15 16.12
C PRO A 108 -11.67 -14.52 17.22
N VAL A 109 -10.35 -14.47 17.04
CA VAL A 109 -9.42 -13.88 18.01
C VAL A 109 -9.01 -12.48 17.58
N THR A 110 -8.53 -12.34 16.36
CA THR A 110 -7.90 -11.13 15.83
C THR A 110 -8.87 -10.22 15.09
N GLY A 111 -9.94 -10.80 14.52
CA GLY A 111 -10.85 -10.17 13.57
C GLY A 111 -10.33 -10.14 12.14
N ALA A 112 -9.14 -10.68 11.87
CA ALA A 112 -8.48 -10.62 10.57
C ALA A 112 -9.24 -11.38 9.48
N SER A 113 -9.18 -10.88 8.25
CA SER A 113 -9.58 -11.63 7.05
C SER A 113 -8.59 -12.76 6.71
N PRO A 114 -8.96 -13.76 5.91
CA PRO A 114 -8.07 -14.92 5.71
C PRO A 114 -7.02 -14.74 4.60
N ILE A 115 -7.17 -13.75 3.70
CA ILE A 115 -6.38 -13.66 2.47
C ILE A 115 -5.39 -12.48 2.49
N VAL A 116 -4.15 -12.77 2.13
CA VAL A 116 -3.13 -11.75 1.78
C VAL A 116 -3.34 -11.34 0.34
N TRP A 117 -4.18 -10.33 0.13
CA TRP A 117 -4.41 -9.76 -1.19
C TRP A 117 -3.30 -8.77 -1.53
N GLY A 118 -2.66 -8.96 -2.69
CA GLY A 118 -1.48 -8.20 -3.09
C GLY A 118 -1.70 -6.69 -3.06
N ARG A 119 -2.76 -6.18 -3.70
CA ARG A 119 -2.97 -4.73 -3.80
C ARG A 119 -3.29 -4.07 -2.46
N SER A 120 -4.06 -4.72 -1.58
CA SER A 120 -4.33 -4.14 -0.26
C SER A 120 -3.05 -4.03 0.57
N LEU A 121 -2.18 -5.05 0.53
CA LEU A 121 -0.84 -4.95 1.13
C LEU A 121 0.03 -3.87 0.47
N GLY A 122 -0.03 -3.76 -0.86
CA GLY A 122 0.62 -2.71 -1.64
C GLY A 122 0.29 -1.31 -1.12
N TRP A 123 -1.01 -1.01 -0.94
CA TRP A 123 -1.44 0.27 -0.35
C TRP A 123 -0.86 0.53 1.04
N TYR A 124 -0.81 -0.49 1.88
CA TYR A 124 -0.25 -0.35 3.22
C TYR A 124 1.25 -0.03 3.20
N VAL A 125 2.04 -0.75 2.40
CA VAL A 125 3.49 -0.52 2.38
C VAL A 125 3.86 0.81 1.71
N MET A 126 3.11 1.25 0.71
CA MET A 126 3.24 2.59 0.13
C MET A 126 2.94 3.67 1.18
N ALA A 127 1.85 3.51 1.93
CA ALA A 127 1.50 4.43 3.02
C ALA A 127 2.60 4.50 4.08
N LEU A 128 3.14 3.34 4.46
CA LEU A 128 4.16 3.23 5.50
C LEU A 128 5.45 3.94 5.08
N VAL A 129 5.98 3.68 3.88
CA VAL A 129 7.21 4.33 3.41
C VAL A 129 7.03 5.85 3.24
N ASP A 130 5.86 6.31 2.77
CA ASP A 130 5.55 7.73 2.64
C ASP A 130 5.48 8.43 3.99
N VAL A 131 4.85 7.82 5.00
CA VAL A 131 4.76 8.36 6.36
C VAL A 131 6.14 8.46 6.99
N VAL A 132 6.99 7.44 6.82
CA VAL A 132 8.36 7.47 7.35
C VAL A 132 9.17 8.59 6.70
N GLU A 133 9.07 8.77 5.37
CA GLU A 133 9.75 9.86 4.65
C GLU A 133 9.29 11.23 5.17
N LEU A 134 7.97 11.45 5.27
CA LEU A 134 7.40 12.75 5.65
C LEU A 134 7.63 13.10 7.12
N PHE A 135 7.71 12.10 8.01
CA PHE A 135 7.89 12.32 9.44
C PHE A 135 9.33 12.10 9.92
N ALA A 136 10.28 11.86 9.02
CA ALA A 136 11.65 11.49 9.35
C ALA A 136 12.30 12.38 10.42
N GLU A 137 12.12 13.70 10.35
CA GLU A 137 12.72 14.65 11.29
C GLU A 137 12.00 14.78 12.64
N ARG A 138 10.79 14.21 12.77
CA ARG A 138 9.86 14.49 13.87
C ARG A 138 9.30 13.25 14.56
N ALA A 139 9.73 12.06 14.13
CA ALA A 139 9.17 10.80 14.59
C ALA A 139 9.91 10.16 15.79
N GLY A 140 11.17 10.53 16.08
CA GLY A 140 11.95 9.88 17.15
C GLY A 140 11.85 8.35 17.06
N ASP A 141 11.78 7.65 18.21
CA ASP A 141 11.64 6.17 18.30
C ASP A 141 10.51 5.55 17.45
N VAL A 142 9.46 6.33 17.14
CA VAL A 142 8.36 5.86 16.28
C VAL A 142 8.86 5.62 14.85
N ARG A 143 9.85 6.39 14.41
CA ARG A 143 10.46 6.23 13.09
C ARG A 143 11.10 4.86 12.96
N GLU A 144 11.96 4.49 13.92
CA GLU A 144 12.67 3.21 13.92
C GLU A 144 11.68 2.06 13.92
N LEU A 145 10.61 2.15 14.72
CA LEU A 145 9.53 1.16 14.72
C LEU A 145 8.85 1.02 13.35
N LEU A 146 8.53 2.12 12.68
CA LEU A 146 7.88 2.08 11.37
C LEU A 146 8.83 1.56 10.28
N VAL A 147 10.12 1.91 10.34
CA VAL A 147 11.17 1.38 9.45
C VAL A 147 11.35 -0.12 9.66
N GLU A 148 11.40 -0.59 10.91
CA GLU A 148 11.51 -2.02 11.23
C GLU A 148 10.30 -2.79 10.68
N ARG A 149 9.10 -2.27 10.89
CA ARG A 149 7.87 -2.85 10.35
C ARG A 149 7.88 -2.90 8.83
N PHE A 150 8.31 -1.81 8.19
CA PHE A 150 8.43 -1.73 6.74
C PHE A 150 9.40 -2.78 6.22
N ALA A 151 10.63 -2.81 6.73
CA ALA A 151 11.64 -3.79 6.35
C ALA A 151 11.15 -5.23 6.56
N GLY A 152 10.54 -5.53 7.70
CA GLY A 152 10.00 -6.87 8.01
C GLY A 152 8.88 -7.31 7.06
N ILE A 153 7.99 -6.41 6.64
CA ILE A 153 6.99 -6.73 5.60
C ILE A 153 7.69 -6.96 4.28
N MET A 154 8.63 -6.09 3.88
CA MET A 154 9.31 -6.22 2.61
C MET A 154 10.12 -7.51 2.51
N GLU A 155 10.69 -8.03 3.61
CA GLU A 155 11.29 -9.36 3.64
C GLU A 155 10.27 -10.45 3.32
N GLY A 156 9.07 -10.38 3.89
CA GLY A 156 7.95 -11.25 3.56
C GLY A 156 7.56 -11.15 2.09
N VAL A 157 7.45 -9.93 1.56
CA VAL A 157 7.12 -9.65 0.15
C VAL A 157 8.16 -10.30 -0.76
N VAL A 158 9.45 -10.08 -0.53
CA VAL A 158 10.53 -10.68 -1.32
C VAL A 158 10.46 -12.21 -1.26
N ARG A 159 10.16 -12.81 -0.11
CA ARG A 159 10.11 -14.26 0.09
C ARG A 159 9.00 -14.94 -0.73
N VAL A 160 7.86 -14.29 -0.93
CA VAL A 160 6.69 -14.86 -1.62
C VAL A 160 6.57 -14.46 -3.10
N ARG A 161 7.57 -13.75 -3.63
CA ARG A 161 7.61 -13.41 -5.06
C ARG A 161 7.64 -14.68 -5.90
N ASP A 162 7.11 -14.61 -7.11
CA ASP A 162 7.33 -15.66 -8.10
C ASP A 162 8.80 -15.64 -8.56
N GLU A 163 9.52 -16.75 -8.40
CA GLU A 163 10.96 -16.81 -8.69
C GLU A 163 11.28 -16.67 -10.18
N GLY A 164 10.34 -17.05 -11.07
CA GLY A 164 10.53 -16.99 -12.51
C GLY A 164 10.40 -15.58 -13.06
N SER A 165 9.32 -14.89 -12.70
CA SER A 165 9.03 -13.52 -13.14
C SER A 165 9.69 -12.44 -12.29
N GLY A 166 9.87 -12.69 -10.99
CA GLY A 166 10.30 -11.69 -10.02
C GLY A 166 9.20 -10.76 -9.53
N VAL A 167 7.93 -11.01 -9.89
CA VAL A 167 6.77 -10.20 -9.46
C VAL A 167 5.82 -11.00 -8.56
N TRP A 168 4.66 -10.44 -8.22
CA TRP A 168 3.80 -10.97 -7.15
C TRP A 168 2.43 -11.43 -7.63
N TRP A 169 1.93 -12.44 -6.93
CA TRP A 169 0.62 -13.03 -7.14
C TRP A 169 -0.51 -12.17 -6.57
N GLN A 170 -1.70 -12.27 -7.18
CA GLN A 170 -2.95 -11.68 -6.67
C GLN A 170 -3.22 -12.10 -5.22
N VAL A 171 -3.07 -13.39 -4.92
CA VAL A 171 -3.03 -13.91 -3.54
C VAL A 171 -1.61 -14.32 -3.21
N MET A 172 -0.92 -13.53 -2.39
CA MET A 172 0.54 -13.58 -2.28
C MET A 172 1.07 -14.84 -1.61
N ASP A 173 0.40 -15.31 -0.55
CA ASP A 173 0.84 -16.46 0.23
C ASP A 173 0.39 -17.81 -0.34
N GLN A 174 -0.16 -17.81 -1.56
CA GLN A 174 -0.64 -18.98 -2.29
C GLN A 174 -0.16 -18.98 -3.74
N GLY A 175 1.09 -18.55 -3.95
CA GLY A 175 1.75 -18.59 -5.26
C GLY A 175 1.75 -20.00 -5.87
N GLY A 176 1.59 -20.08 -7.20
CA GLY A 176 1.51 -21.35 -7.93
C GLY A 176 0.21 -22.15 -7.73
N ARG A 177 -0.68 -21.77 -6.81
CA ARG A 177 -2.00 -22.40 -6.67
C ARG A 177 -2.81 -22.17 -7.95
N LYS A 178 -3.38 -23.24 -8.53
CA LYS A 178 -4.19 -23.18 -9.75
C LYS A 178 -5.27 -22.10 -9.67
N GLY A 179 -5.31 -21.22 -10.66
CA GLY A 179 -6.24 -20.10 -10.75
C GLY A 179 -5.67 -18.78 -10.22
N ASN A 180 -4.58 -18.79 -9.45
CA ASN A 180 -3.86 -17.57 -9.10
C ASN A 180 -3.14 -17.01 -10.34
N TYR A 181 -2.80 -15.72 -10.29
CA TYR A 181 -2.10 -15.04 -11.39
C TYR A 181 -1.20 -13.93 -10.86
N LEU A 182 -0.19 -13.56 -11.65
CA LEU A 182 0.67 -12.42 -11.37
C LEU A 182 -0.12 -11.12 -11.62
N GLU A 183 -0.18 -10.24 -10.63
CA GLU A 183 -1.06 -9.07 -10.63
C GLU A 183 -0.24 -7.78 -10.71
N SER A 184 -0.59 -6.91 -11.66
CA SER A 184 0.29 -5.82 -12.06
C SER A 184 0.29 -4.63 -11.12
N SER A 185 -0.81 -4.34 -10.44
CA SER A 185 -0.88 -3.20 -9.52
C SER A 185 -0.09 -3.44 -8.24
N ALA A 186 -0.30 -4.56 -7.56
CA ALA A 186 0.45 -4.97 -6.37
C ALA A 186 1.95 -5.03 -6.67
N SER A 187 2.31 -5.62 -7.81
CA SER A 187 3.70 -5.73 -8.22
C SER A 187 4.38 -4.38 -8.39
N ALA A 188 3.72 -3.44 -9.06
CA ALA A 188 4.22 -2.06 -9.19
C ALA A 188 4.32 -1.35 -7.83
N MET A 189 3.36 -1.55 -6.92
CA MET A 189 3.40 -0.97 -5.57
C MET A 189 4.58 -1.49 -4.74
N PHE A 190 4.88 -2.80 -4.83
CA PHE A 190 6.04 -3.39 -4.15
C PHE A 190 7.36 -2.92 -4.73
N VAL A 191 7.46 -2.79 -6.06
CA VAL A 191 8.63 -2.20 -6.72
C VAL A 191 8.83 -0.75 -6.27
N TYR A 192 7.78 0.08 -6.30
CA TYR A 192 7.84 1.46 -5.80
C TYR A 192 8.33 1.49 -4.35
N ALA A 193 7.73 0.70 -3.47
CA ALA A 193 8.05 0.69 -2.05
C ALA A 193 9.51 0.26 -1.82
N MET A 194 9.99 -0.79 -2.50
CA MET A 194 11.38 -1.23 -2.39
C MET A 194 12.37 -0.18 -2.88
N LEU A 195 12.18 0.35 -4.09
CA LEU A 195 13.09 1.34 -4.67
C LEU A 195 13.13 2.61 -3.81
N LYS A 196 11.98 3.06 -3.33
CA LYS A 196 11.90 4.19 -2.41
C LYS A 196 12.58 3.88 -1.06
N GLY A 197 12.37 2.68 -0.53
CA GLY A 197 13.03 2.21 0.69
C GLY A 197 14.55 2.18 0.56
N VAL A 198 15.08 1.74 -0.58
CA VAL A 198 16.52 1.78 -0.90
C VAL A 198 17.01 3.22 -0.99
N ARG A 199 16.33 4.07 -1.78
CA ARG A 199 16.70 5.50 -1.94
C ARG A 199 16.78 6.23 -0.61
N LEU A 200 15.89 5.90 0.33
CA LEU A 200 15.81 6.53 1.65
C LEU A 200 16.71 5.86 2.70
N GLY A 201 17.41 4.77 2.37
CA GLY A 201 18.27 4.02 3.30
C GLY A 201 17.49 3.21 4.34
N TYR A 202 16.23 2.87 4.07
CA TYR A 202 15.41 2.00 4.95
C TYR A 202 15.56 0.52 4.60
N LEU A 203 16.00 0.24 3.37
CA LEU A 203 16.39 -1.08 2.88
C LEU A 203 17.82 -0.98 2.35
N GLU A 204 18.72 -1.77 2.93
CA GLU A 204 20.13 -1.77 2.54
C GLU A 204 20.48 -3.09 1.83
N ASP A 205 21.10 -2.98 0.65
CA ASP A 205 21.70 -4.12 -0.03
C ASP A 205 22.93 -4.64 0.75
N GLY A 206 23.19 -5.94 0.67
CA GLY A 206 24.27 -6.61 1.40
C GLY A 206 23.76 -7.56 2.48
N ALA A 207 24.69 -8.24 3.16
CA ALA A 207 24.38 -9.30 4.15
C ALA A 207 23.39 -10.37 3.63
N GLY A 208 23.47 -10.70 2.33
CA GLY A 208 22.59 -11.67 1.67
C GLY A 208 21.24 -11.11 1.19
N ARG A 209 21.01 -9.81 1.32
CA ARG A 209 19.81 -9.11 0.81
C ARG A 209 20.18 -8.32 -0.45
N ASN A 210 19.37 -8.48 -1.50
CA ASN A 210 19.53 -7.77 -2.78
C ASN A 210 18.20 -7.07 -3.13
N TRP A 211 17.83 -6.05 -2.36
CA TRP A 211 16.58 -5.31 -2.54
C TRP A 211 16.53 -4.62 -3.90
N THR A 212 17.63 -3.96 -4.28
CA THR A 212 17.72 -3.26 -5.55
C THR A 212 17.56 -4.23 -6.72
N GLU A 213 18.24 -5.37 -6.68
CA GLU A 213 18.14 -6.38 -7.74
C GLU A 213 16.71 -6.93 -7.87
N VAL A 214 16.07 -7.26 -6.74
CA VAL A 214 14.70 -7.77 -6.73
C VAL A 214 13.73 -6.74 -7.31
N ALA A 215 13.84 -5.48 -6.88
CA ALA A 215 12.97 -4.41 -7.36
C ALA A 215 13.20 -4.08 -8.84
N VAL A 216 14.46 -4.03 -9.30
CA VAL A 216 14.81 -3.81 -10.71
C VAL A 216 14.31 -4.95 -11.60
N ARG A 217 14.45 -6.21 -11.15
CA ARG A 217 13.93 -7.36 -11.89
C ARG A 217 12.41 -7.31 -12.00
N GLY A 218 11.72 -7.04 -10.89
CA GLY A 218 10.27 -6.88 -10.89
C GLY A 218 9.81 -5.75 -11.80
N TYR A 219 10.51 -4.60 -11.78
CA TYR A 219 10.22 -3.48 -12.67
C TYR A 219 10.34 -3.85 -14.14
N ARG A 220 11.44 -4.51 -14.54
CA ARG A 220 11.65 -4.95 -15.92
C ARG A 220 10.56 -5.90 -16.39
N TYR A 221 10.19 -6.88 -15.57
CA TYR A 221 9.07 -7.77 -15.89
C TYR A 221 7.76 -7.00 -16.07
N ILE A 222 7.46 -6.01 -15.22
CA ILE A 222 6.26 -5.17 -15.38
C ILE A 222 6.28 -4.44 -16.73
N VAL A 223 7.41 -3.87 -17.12
CA VAL A 223 7.58 -3.19 -18.42
C VAL A 223 7.41 -4.18 -19.58
N ASP A 224 8.01 -5.36 -19.49
CA ASP A 224 8.03 -6.33 -20.58
C ASP A 224 6.68 -7.06 -20.77
N GLU A 225 5.94 -7.30 -19.68
CA GLU A 225 4.78 -8.21 -19.67
C GLU A 225 3.45 -7.55 -19.34
N PHE A 226 3.44 -6.39 -18.66
CA PHE A 226 2.20 -5.70 -18.28
C PHE A 226 1.97 -4.39 -19.04
N VAL A 227 3.02 -3.77 -19.60
CA VAL A 227 2.87 -2.65 -20.52
C VAL A 227 2.68 -3.19 -21.94
N VAL A 228 1.63 -2.73 -22.61
CA VAL A 228 1.29 -3.16 -23.97
C VAL A 228 1.52 -1.99 -24.91
N ASP A 229 2.47 -2.14 -25.84
CA ASP A 229 2.62 -1.24 -26.97
C ASP A 229 1.57 -1.56 -28.04
N THR A 230 0.70 -0.58 -28.32
CA THR A 230 -0.38 -0.75 -29.29
C THR A 230 0.06 -0.52 -30.74
N GLY A 231 1.32 -0.11 -30.96
CA GLY A 231 1.89 0.16 -32.28
C GLY A 231 1.45 1.49 -32.91
N ASN A 232 0.60 2.27 -32.23
CA ASN A 232 0.12 3.57 -32.71
C ASN A 232 0.73 4.77 -31.95
N GLY A 233 1.72 4.52 -31.10
CA GLY A 233 2.33 5.54 -30.23
C GLY A 233 1.67 5.69 -28.86
N THR A 234 0.66 4.88 -28.51
CA THR A 234 0.11 4.79 -27.15
C THR A 234 0.50 3.50 -26.45
N LEU A 235 0.61 3.59 -25.13
CA LEU A 235 0.83 2.46 -24.24
C LEU A 235 -0.45 2.14 -23.46
N GLU A 236 -0.65 0.87 -23.19
CA GLU A 236 -1.71 0.34 -22.35
C GLU A 236 -1.14 -0.49 -21.20
N TYR A 237 -1.95 -0.81 -20.20
CA TYR A 237 -1.53 -1.54 -19.00
C TYR A 237 -2.51 -2.66 -18.63
N ASP A 238 -2.03 -3.90 -18.64
CA ASP A 238 -2.82 -5.11 -18.41
C ASP A 238 -2.66 -5.67 -16.98
N ARG A 239 -3.39 -6.75 -16.66
CA ARG A 239 -3.23 -7.61 -15.47
C ARG A 239 -3.50 -6.94 -14.14
N THR A 240 -4.15 -5.78 -14.16
CA THR A 240 -4.63 -5.15 -12.93
C THR A 240 -5.98 -5.73 -12.54
N VAL A 241 -6.09 -6.30 -11.35
CA VAL A 241 -7.42 -6.75 -10.86
C VAL A 241 -8.33 -5.54 -10.64
N SER A 242 -9.63 -5.66 -10.88
CA SER A 242 -10.59 -4.55 -10.76
C SER A 242 -10.76 -4.08 -9.30
N VAL A 243 -11.61 -4.70 -8.50
CA VAL A 243 -11.82 -4.38 -7.08
C VAL A 243 -12.07 -5.69 -6.31
N CYS A 244 -11.35 -5.89 -5.21
CA CYS A 244 -11.69 -6.89 -4.20
C CYS A 244 -12.21 -6.15 -2.95
N SER A 245 -13.13 -6.78 -2.22
CA SER A 245 -13.68 -6.25 -0.96
C SER A 245 -13.96 -7.39 0.01
N LEU A 246 -13.93 -7.11 1.32
CA LEU A 246 -14.36 -8.08 2.33
C LEU A 246 -15.89 -8.12 2.50
N ASN A 247 -16.64 -7.27 1.80
CA ASN A 247 -18.09 -7.48 1.64
C ASN A 247 -18.36 -8.59 0.62
N SER A 248 -17.84 -9.77 0.91
CA SER A 248 -17.79 -10.95 0.04
C SER A 248 -17.61 -12.21 0.89
N THR A 249 -17.37 -13.35 0.23
CA THR A 249 -16.98 -14.59 0.90
C THR A 249 -15.54 -14.53 1.45
N ALA A 250 -14.72 -13.57 0.99
CA ALA A 250 -13.30 -13.45 1.31
C ALA A 250 -12.50 -14.76 1.09
N THR A 251 -12.94 -15.63 0.19
CA THR A 251 -12.26 -16.89 -0.15
C THR A 251 -11.22 -16.67 -1.24
N PHE A 252 -10.25 -17.58 -1.38
CA PHE A 252 -9.29 -17.55 -2.48
C PHE A 252 -9.99 -17.39 -3.85
N GLU A 253 -11.05 -18.18 -4.07
CA GLU A 253 -11.85 -18.19 -5.29
C GLU A 253 -12.50 -16.83 -5.56
N TYR A 254 -12.89 -16.08 -4.52
CA TYR A 254 -13.40 -14.72 -4.70
C TYR A 254 -12.32 -13.78 -5.25
N TYR A 255 -11.11 -13.80 -4.67
CA TYR A 255 -10.03 -12.89 -5.07
C TYR A 255 -9.49 -13.18 -6.47
N VAL A 256 -9.33 -14.45 -6.83
CA VAL A 256 -8.75 -14.81 -8.14
C VAL A 256 -9.74 -14.74 -9.29
N ASN A 257 -11.06 -14.76 -9.01
CA ASN A 257 -12.08 -14.61 -10.04
C ASN A 257 -12.58 -13.16 -10.21
N GLN A 258 -12.01 -12.18 -9.48
CA GLN A 258 -12.29 -10.78 -9.78
C GLN A 258 -11.77 -10.43 -11.18
N PRO A 259 -12.54 -9.65 -11.97
CA PRO A 259 -12.15 -9.37 -13.34
C PRO A 259 -10.89 -8.52 -13.38
N ILE A 260 -10.08 -8.74 -14.42
CA ILE A 260 -8.99 -7.85 -14.78
C ILE A 260 -9.57 -6.59 -15.43
N ALA A 261 -9.16 -5.43 -14.93
CA ALA A 261 -9.51 -4.12 -15.44
C ALA A 261 -8.32 -3.54 -16.21
N TYR A 262 -8.39 -3.67 -17.52
CA TYR A 262 -7.41 -3.10 -18.45
C TYR A 262 -7.36 -1.58 -18.32
N ASN A 263 -6.16 -0.98 -18.34
CA ASN A 263 -5.92 0.46 -18.10
C ASN A 263 -6.51 0.99 -16.78
N SER A 264 -6.66 0.13 -15.78
CA SER A 264 -7.12 0.54 -14.45
C SER A 264 -6.18 1.59 -13.86
N VAL A 265 -6.76 2.71 -13.40
CA VAL A 265 -6.03 3.79 -12.73
C VAL A 265 -5.32 3.33 -11.45
N LEU A 266 -5.73 2.20 -10.86
CA LEU A 266 -5.05 1.64 -9.69
C LEU A 266 -3.70 1.02 -10.08
N GLY A 267 -3.62 0.41 -11.26
CA GLY A 267 -2.41 -0.20 -11.79
C GLY A 267 -1.50 0.83 -12.45
N THR A 268 -2.05 1.66 -13.33
CA THR A 268 -1.25 2.66 -14.08
C THR A 268 -0.60 3.68 -13.16
N ASN A 269 -1.30 4.17 -12.14
CA ASN A 269 -0.68 5.09 -11.17
C ASN A 269 0.42 4.43 -10.34
N ALA A 270 0.23 3.17 -9.92
CA ALA A 270 1.28 2.42 -9.23
C ALA A 270 2.51 2.23 -10.12
N PHE A 271 2.31 1.93 -11.41
CA PHE A 271 3.38 1.80 -12.39
C PHE A 271 4.13 3.12 -12.63
N ILE A 272 3.41 4.25 -12.73
CA ILE A 272 4.03 5.58 -12.85
C ILE A 272 4.92 5.86 -11.64
N LEU A 273 4.42 5.62 -10.42
CA LEU A 273 5.20 5.84 -9.20
C LEU A 273 6.44 4.93 -9.14
N ALA A 274 6.29 3.65 -9.50
CA ALA A 274 7.41 2.72 -9.60
C ALA A 274 8.46 3.18 -10.62
N SER A 275 8.03 3.66 -11.78
CA SER A 275 8.90 4.20 -12.85
C SER A 275 9.69 5.41 -12.38
N LEU A 276 9.04 6.33 -11.65
CA LEU A 276 9.72 7.51 -11.10
C LEU A 276 10.82 7.14 -10.09
N GLU A 277 10.59 6.14 -9.23
CA GLU A 277 11.61 5.65 -8.31
C GLU A 277 12.73 4.88 -9.05
N TYR A 278 12.38 4.11 -10.09
CA TYR A 278 13.35 3.41 -10.93
C TYR A 278 14.28 4.40 -11.65
N GLU A 279 13.74 5.45 -12.27
CA GLU A 279 14.54 6.49 -12.92
C GLU A 279 15.44 7.26 -11.94
N ARG A 280 14.95 7.52 -10.72
CA ARG A 280 15.75 8.16 -9.66
C ARG A 280 16.96 7.31 -9.28
N LEU A 281 16.78 5.99 -9.18
CA LEU A 281 17.87 5.06 -8.90
C LEU A 281 18.94 5.12 -10.00
N GLN A 282 18.53 5.13 -11.28
CA GLN A 282 19.47 5.19 -12.42
C GLN A 282 20.30 6.48 -12.46
N ARG A 283 19.80 7.59 -11.90
CA ARG A 283 20.56 8.85 -11.82
C ARG A 283 21.57 8.89 -10.68
N LEU A 284 21.50 7.95 -9.74
CA LEU A 284 22.43 7.82 -8.61
C LEU A 284 23.62 6.89 -8.91
N GLN A 285 23.55 6.16 -10.03
CA GLN A 285 24.59 5.26 -10.54
C GLN A 285 25.39 5.94 -11.65
#